data_AF-A0A0M1JWW6-F1
#
_entry.id   AF-A0A0M1JWW6-F1
#
_cell.length_a   1.000
_cell.length_b   1.000
_cell.length_c   1.000
_cell.angle_alpha   90.00
_cell.angle_beta   90.00
_cell.angle_gamma   90.00
#
_symmetry.space_group_name_H-M   'P 1'
#
loop_
_entity.id
_entity.type
_entity.pdbx_description
1 polymer ?
#
loop_
_entity_poly.entity_id
_entity_poly.type
_entity_poly.pdbx_seq_one_letter_code
_entity_poly.pdbx_strand_id
1 'polypeptide(L)'
;MNLSNEQKFIAALEICQSLAALKYQKTHLTFEAIKLFCELAKDPANFLALRHQYAPEIAAALKAVEAYGTSVDNWRVDCEIGFGVKDHCNIISFFLNFPTGNFTRFSGNLATPEIITELIADWQGIDLAPLVLVGVV
;
A
#
# COMPACT_ATOMS: atom_id res chain seq x y z
N MET A 1 8.55 21.74 4.36
CA MET A 1 7.08 21.88 4.29
C MET A 1 6.48 20.53 4.59
N ASN A 2 5.57 20.43 5.56
CA ASN A 2 4.80 19.20 5.76
C ASN A 2 3.72 19.14 4.68
N LEU A 3 3.74 18.11 3.84
CA LEU A 3 2.67 17.86 2.87
C LEU A 3 1.34 17.62 3.60
N SER A 4 0.24 18.08 3.02
CA SER A 4 -1.10 17.71 3.52
C SER A 4 -1.37 16.23 3.32
N ASN A 5 -2.32 15.66 4.06
CA ASN A 5 -2.72 14.26 3.87
C ASN A 5 -3.23 14.00 2.44
N GLU A 6 -3.99 14.93 1.85
CA GLU A 6 -4.43 14.83 0.46
C GLU A 6 -3.25 14.76 -0.52
N GLN A 7 -2.24 15.63 -0.34
CA GLN A 7 -1.03 15.61 -1.17
C GLN A 7 -0.24 14.30 -1.02
N LYS A 8 -0.11 13.77 0.20
CA LYS A 8 0.53 12.47 0.45
C LYS A 8 -0.23 11.33 -0.21
N PHE A 9 -1.56 11.37 -0.13
CA PHE A 9 -2.43 10.36 -0.69
C PHE A 9 -2.36 10.36 -2.22
N ILE A 10 -2.42 11.53 -2.86
CA ILE A 10 -2.21 11.68 -4.31
C ILE A 10 -0.81 11.17 -4.71
N ALA A 11 0.24 11.58 -4.00
CA ALA A 11 1.60 11.14 -4.29
C ALA A 11 1.75 9.61 -4.18
N ALA A 12 1.12 8.99 -3.17
CA ALA A 12 1.12 7.53 -3.03
C ALA A 12 0.42 6.84 -4.20
N LEU A 13 -0.70 7.39 -4.68
CA LEU A 13 -1.41 6.87 -5.86
C LEU A 13 -0.62 7.05 -7.15
N GLU A 14 -0.01 8.20 -7.37
CA GLU A 14 0.84 8.47 -8.54
C GLU A 14 2.03 7.51 -8.59
N ILE A 15 2.67 7.26 -7.44
CA ILE A 15 3.71 6.24 -7.32
C ILE A 15 3.16 4.88 -7.73
N CYS A 16 2.03 4.45 -7.17
CA CYS A 16 1.42 3.15 -7.49
C CYS A 16 1.09 3.02 -8.98
N GLN A 17 0.55 4.07 -9.60
CA GLN A 17 0.23 4.09 -11.03
C GLN A 17 1.48 3.99 -11.91
N SER A 18 2.59 4.62 -11.50
CA SER A 18 3.86 4.58 -12.24
C SER A 18 4.48 3.18 -12.31
N LEU A 19 4.16 2.29 -11.36
CA LEU A 19 4.72 0.93 -11.29
C LEU A 19 4.42 0.10 -12.55
N ALA A 20 3.31 0.38 -13.24
CA ALA A 20 2.96 -0.31 -14.49
C ALA A 20 4.00 -0.12 -15.61
N ALA A 21 4.76 0.97 -15.58
CA ALA A 21 5.84 1.24 -16.53
C ALA A 21 7.18 0.57 -16.14
N LEU A 22 7.29 0.09 -14.90
CA LEU A 22 8.51 -0.50 -14.34
C LEU A 22 8.51 -2.03 -14.39
N LYS A 23 7.70 -2.64 -15.26
CA LYS A 23 7.64 -4.10 -15.41
C LYS A 23 9.04 -4.69 -15.55
N TYR A 24 9.27 -5.80 -14.84
CA TYR A 24 10.56 -6.49 -14.82
C TYR A 24 11.73 -5.67 -14.24
N GLN A 25 11.46 -4.55 -13.55
CA GLN A 25 12.51 -3.72 -12.93
C GLN A 25 12.30 -3.60 -11.43
N LYS A 26 13.40 -3.70 -10.68
CA LYS A 26 13.43 -3.41 -9.25
C LYS A 26 13.20 -1.91 -9.04
N THR A 27 12.40 -1.54 -8.05
CA THR A 27 12.22 -0.14 -7.66
C THR A 27 12.05 0.03 -6.16
N HIS A 28 12.55 1.15 -5.63
CA HIS A 28 12.32 1.59 -4.25
C HIS A 28 10.97 2.29 -4.07
N LEU A 29 10.33 2.68 -5.18
CA LEU A 29 9.04 3.39 -5.18
C LEU A 29 7.94 2.62 -4.43
N THR A 30 7.97 1.28 -4.46
CA THR A 30 7.02 0.46 -3.69
C THR A 30 7.10 0.76 -2.19
N PHE A 31 8.31 0.89 -1.65
CA PHE A 31 8.52 1.22 -0.24
C PHE A 31 8.16 2.68 0.08
N GLU A 32 8.39 3.60 -0.86
CA GLU A 32 7.98 5.00 -0.70
C GLU A 32 6.45 5.15 -0.60
N ALA A 33 5.70 4.45 -1.45
CA ALA A 33 4.24 4.42 -1.35
C ALA A 33 3.78 3.87 0.00
N ILE A 34 4.40 2.79 0.50
CA ILE A 34 4.07 2.21 1.82
C ILE A 34 4.28 3.24 2.93
N LYS A 35 5.40 3.98 2.93
CA LYS A 35 5.66 5.03 3.94
C LYS A 35 4.57 6.10 3.92
N LEU A 36 4.17 6.57 2.73
CA LEU A 36 3.09 7.56 2.60
C LEU A 36 1.76 7.02 3.13
N PHE A 37 1.40 5.77 2.80
CA PHE A 37 0.20 5.14 3.35
C PHE A 37 0.26 4.96 4.87
N CYS A 38 1.42 4.64 5.43
CA CYS A 38 1.60 4.59 6.88
C CYS A 38 1.39 5.97 7.53
N GLU A 39 1.92 7.04 6.94
CA GLU A 39 1.66 8.40 7.44
C GLU A 39 0.17 8.76 7.43
N LEU A 40 -0.56 8.33 6.40
CA LEU A 40 -2.01 8.53 6.27
C LEU A 40 -2.79 7.70 7.28
N ALA A 41 -2.35 6.47 7.55
CA ALA A 41 -2.98 5.58 8.50
C ALA A 41 -2.96 6.08 9.95
N LYS A 42 -2.14 7.09 10.28
CA LYS A 42 -2.17 7.79 11.57
C LYS A 42 -3.47 8.58 11.80
N ASP A 43 -4.21 8.90 10.74
CA ASP A 43 -5.55 9.49 10.79
C ASP A 43 -6.53 8.64 9.95
N PRO A 44 -7.08 7.56 10.54
CA PRO A 44 -7.94 6.62 9.83
C PRO A 44 -9.19 7.24 9.21
N ALA A 45 -9.79 8.22 9.88
CA ALA A 45 -11.00 8.89 9.40
C ALA A 45 -10.71 9.74 8.16
N ASN A 46 -9.62 10.50 8.17
CA ASN A 46 -9.21 11.28 7.01
C ASN A 46 -8.79 10.38 5.84
N PHE A 47 -8.06 9.29 6.12
CA PHE A 47 -7.65 8.34 5.09
C PHE A 47 -8.85 7.68 4.42
N LEU A 48 -9.87 7.28 5.19
CA LEU A 48 -11.11 6.74 4.64
C LEU A 48 -11.86 7.78 3.77
N ALA A 49 -11.95 9.03 4.22
CA ALA A 49 -12.58 10.10 3.43
C ALA A 49 -11.87 10.35 2.09
N LEU A 50 -10.54 10.42 2.10
CA LEU A 50 -9.74 10.55 0.88
C LEU A 50 -9.97 9.37 -0.07
N ARG A 51 -10.08 8.15 0.46
CA ARG A 51 -10.38 6.99 -0.38
C ARG A 51 -11.73 7.08 -1.10
N HIS A 52 -12.75 7.60 -0.44
CA HIS A 52 -14.05 7.82 -1.07
C HIS A 52 -13.98 8.88 -2.17
N GLN A 53 -13.22 9.96 -1.93
CA GLN A 53 -13.04 11.05 -2.88
C GLN A 53 -12.29 10.61 -4.15
N TYR A 54 -11.28 9.74 -4.01
CA TYR A 54 -10.38 9.32 -5.08
C TYR A 54 -10.54 7.85 -5.49
N ALA A 55 -11.77 7.33 -5.39
CA ALA A 55 -12.06 5.93 -5.72
C ALA A 55 -11.65 5.54 -7.17
N PRO A 56 -11.82 6.39 -8.21
CA PRO A 56 -11.35 6.09 -9.56
C PRO A 56 -9.82 5.93 -9.64
N GLU A 57 -9.07 6.79 -8.95
CA GLU A 57 -7.61 6.78 -8.94
C GLU A 57 -7.06 5.59 -8.16
N ILE A 58 -7.75 5.15 -7.11
CA ILE A 58 -7.46 3.88 -6.42
C ILE A 58 -7.62 2.71 -7.39
N ALA A 59 -8.69 2.66 -8.18
CA ALA A 59 -8.90 1.58 -9.14
C ALA A 59 -7.78 1.54 -10.21
N ALA A 60 -7.33 2.70 -10.68
CA ALA A 60 -6.20 2.80 -11.59
C ALA A 60 -4.88 2.34 -10.93
N ALA A 61 -4.63 2.77 -9.69
CA ALA A 61 -3.46 2.35 -8.91
C ALA A 61 -3.45 0.82 -8.68
N LEU A 62 -4.59 0.22 -8.34
CA LEU A 62 -4.72 -1.23 -8.16
C LEU A 62 -4.35 -2.00 -9.42
N LYS A 63 -4.87 -1.58 -10.58
CA LYS A 63 -4.54 -2.20 -11.87
C LYS A 63 -3.04 -2.09 -12.20
N ALA A 64 -2.42 -0.97 -11.87
CA ALA A 64 -0.99 -0.76 -12.10
C ALA A 64 -0.12 -1.63 -11.18
N VAL A 65 -0.47 -1.69 -9.90
CA VAL A 65 0.17 -2.58 -8.90
C VAL A 65 0.04 -4.04 -9.32
N GLU A 66 -1.14 -4.46 -9.79
CA GLU A 66 -1.37 -5.81 -10.29
C GLU A 66 -0.50 -6.14 -11.51
N ALA A 67 -0.45 -5.23 -12.49
CA ALA A 67 0.38 -5.39 -13.68
C ALA A 67 1.88 -5.47 -13.33
N TYR A 68 2.33 -4.69 -12.34
CA TYR A 68 3.71 -4.73 -11.87
C TYR A 68 4.01 -6.01 -11.06
N GLY A 69 3.24 -6.29 -10.01
CA GLY A 69 3.46 -7.40 -9.08
C GLY A 69 3.38 -8.79 -9.71
N THR A 70 2.61 -8.94 -10.79
CA THR A 70 2.57 -10.18 -11.59
C THR A 70 3.75 -10.34 -12.55
N SER A 71 4.37 -9.22 -12.97
CA SER A 71 5.45 -9.23 -13.97
C SER A 71 6.86 -9.26 -13.37
N VAL A 72 7.07 -8.67 -12.20
CA VAL A 72 8.40 -8.53 -11.60
C VAL A 72 8.84 -9.81 -10.88
N ASP A 73 10.15 -10.03 -10.71
CA ASP A 73 10.67 -11.00 -9.73
C ASP A 73 10.64 -10.42 -8.32
N ASN A 74 10.60 -11.26 -7.27
CA ASN A 74 10.58 -10.77 -5.89
C ASN A 74 11.98 -10.34 -5.39
N TRP A 75 12.61 -9.39 -6.07
CA TRP A 75 13.91 -8.85 -5.67
C TRP A 75 13.79 -8.03 -4.39
N ARG A 76 14.72 -8.27 -3.45
CA ARG A 76 14.85 -7.49 -2.22
C ARG A 76 15.04 -6.01 -2.53
N VAL A 77 14.29 -5.16 -1.84
CA VAL A 77 14.49 -3.71 -1.83
C VAL A 77 15.37 -3.37 -0.63
N ASP A 78 16.37 -2.52 -0.84
CA ASP A 78 17.22 -2.08 0.28
C ASP A 78 16.43 -1.07 1.13
N CYS A 79 15.81 -1.58 2.21
CA CYS A 79 14.89 -0.83 3.07
C CYS A 79 14.79 -1.50 4.45
N GLU A 80 14.24 -0.78 5.41
CA GLU A 80 14.18 -1.16 6.83
C GLU A 80 13.38 -2.44 7.09
N ILE A 81 12.35 -2.71 6.29
CA ILE A 81 11.52 -3.92 6.42
C ILE A 81 12.11 -5.13 5.67
N GLY A 82 13.17 -4.95 4.87
CA GLY A 82 13.98 -6.03 4.30
C GLY A 82 13.29 -6.95 3.28
N PHE A 83 12.08 -6.60 2.83
CA PHE A 83 11.25 -7.42 1.96
C PHE A 83 11.50 -7.18 0.46
N GLY A 84 10.96 -8.08 -0.37
CA GLY A 84 11.01 -7.95 -1.82
C GLY A 84 9.88 -7.11 -2.40
N VAL A 85 10.04 -6.70 -3.65
CA VAL A 85 9.07 -5.85 -4.36
C VAL A 85 7.66 -6.45 -4.43
N LYS A 86 7.50 -7.79 -4.50
CA LYS A 86 6.18 -8.43 -4.48
C LYS A 86 5.55 -8.42 -3.09
N ASP A 87 6.36 -8.61 -2.05
CA ASP A 87 5.90 -8.49 -0.67
C ASP A 87 5.41 -7.05 -0.42
N HIS A 88 6.11 -6.05 -0.95
CA HIS A 88 5.65 -4.66 -0.90
C HIS A 88 4.34 -4.45 -1.69
N CYS A 89 4.17 -5.11 -2.83
CA CYS A 89 2.91 -5.05 -3.57
C CYS A 89 1.74 -5.65 -2.78
N ASN A 90 1.96 -6.65 -1.92
CA ASN A 90 0.93 -7.15 -1.00
C ASN A 90 0.51 -6.05 -0.02
N ILE A 91 1.46 -5.36 0.61
CA ILE A 91 1.21 -4.26 1.55
C ILE A 91 0.46 -3.11 0.85
N ILE A 92 0.90 -2.71 -0.34
CA ILE A 92 0.23 -1.67 -1.13
C ILE A 92 -1.19 -2.09 -1.48
N SER A 93 -1.38 -3.33 -1.96
CA SER A 93 -2.72 -3.84 -2.30
C SER A 93 -3.63 -3.85 -1.08
N PHE A 94 -3.11 -4.19 0.11
CA PHE A 94 -3.83 -4.06 1.37
C PHE A 94 -4.23 -2.61 1.64
N PHE A 95 -3.31 -1.65 1.60
CA PHE A 95 -3.66 -0.24 1.81
C PHE A 95 -4.65 0.31 0.80
N LEU A 96 -4.64 -0.20 -0.44
CA LEU A 96 -5.59 0.17 -1.49
C LEU A 96 -6.93 -0.59 -1.39
N ASN A 97 -7.04 -1.65 -0.58
CA ASN A 97 -8.27 -2.47 -0.44
C ASN A 97 -8.74 -2.68 1.02
N PHE A 98 -8.16 -2.02 2.02
CA PHE A 98 -8.45 -2.32 3.43
C PHE A 98 -9.94 -2.38 3.82
N PRO A 99 -10.89 -1.59 3.24
CA PRO A 99 -12.30 -1.68 3.61
C PRO A 99 -12.97 -2.98 3.15
N THR A 100 -12.45 -3.64 2.11
CA THR A 100 -13.07 -4.85 1.56
C THR A 100 -12.45 -6.13 2.12
N GLY A 101 -11.31 -6.02 2.81
CA GLY A 101 -10.49 -7.16 3.26
C GLY A 101 -9.88 -7.99 2.11
N ASN A 102 -10.24 -7.71 0.86
CA ASN A 102 -9.86 -8.49 -0.31
C ASN A 102 -8.72 -7.78 -1.05
N PHE A 103 -7.48 -8.12 -0.73
CA PHE A 103 -6.29 -7.64 -1.44
C PHE A 103 -5.58 -8.75 -2.20
N THR A 104 -4.83 -8.36 -3.23
CA THR A 104 -4.11 -9.30 -4.10
C THR A 104 -2.78 -9.71 -3.48
N ARG A 105 -2.50 -11.02 -3.55
CA ARG A 105 -1.27 -11.63 -3.04
C ARG A 105 -0.36 -11.97 -4.21
N PHE A 106 0.81 -11.34 -4.25
CA PHE A 106 1.83 -11.51 -5.29
C PHE A 106 2.97 -12.43 -4.84
N SER A 107 3.13 -12.63 -3.54
CA SER A 107 4.10 -13.55 -2.93
C SER A 107 3.46 -14.39 -1.83
N GLY A 108 4.20 -15.38 -1.32
CA GLY A 108 3.79 -16.19 -0.17
C GLY A 108 3.96 -15.52 1.19
N ASN A 109 4.68 -14.39 1.27
CA ASN A 109 4.82 -13.63 2.52
C ASN A 109 3.71 -12.58 2.63
N LEU A 110 3.45 -12.07 3.86
CA LEU A 110 2.50 -10.97 4.08
C LEU A 110 1.13 -11.26 3.43
N ALA A 111 0.67 -12.50 3.58
CA ALA A 111 -0.46 -13.04 2.82
C ALA A 111 -1.83 -12.71 3.44
N THR A 112 -1.89 -12.09 4.62
CA THR A 112 -3.14 -11.75 5.30
C THR A 112 -3.11 -10.34 5.87
N PRO A 113 -4.29 -9.71 6.08
CA PRO A 113 -4.38 -8.39 6.72
C PRO A 113 -3.73 -8.34 8.09
N GLU A 114 -3.82 -9.42 8.86
CA GLU A 114 -3.30 -9.51 10.23
C GLU A 114 -1.79 -9.44 10.25
N ILE A 115 -1.11 -10.20 9.37
CA ILE A 115 0.35 -10.18 9.25
C ILE A 115 0.85 -8.79 8.82
N ILE A 116 0.14 -8.15 7.89
CA ILE A 116 0.48 -6.78 7.46
C ILE A 116 0.27 -5.79 8.60
N THR A 117 -0.82 -5.92 9.35
CA THR A 117 -1.12 -5.05 10.50
C THR A 117 -0.08 -5.19 11.60
N GLU A 118 0.31 -6.43 11.94
CA GLU A 118 1.38 -6.72 12.91
C GLU A 118 2.71 -6.10 12.46
N LEU A 119 3.11 -6.32 11.20
CA LEU A 119 4.33 -5.73 10.64
C LEU A 119 4.34 -4.19 10.76
N ILE A 120 3.24 -3.53 10.41
CA ILE A 120 3.18 -2.06 10.45
C ILE A 120 3.13 -1.55 11.89
N ALA A 121 2.49 -2.28 12.80
CA ALA A 121 2.51 -1.97 14.23
C ALA A 121 3.95 -2.06 14.79
N ASP A 122 4.69 -3.13 14.47
CA ASP A 122 6.06 -3.32 14.94
C ASP A 122 7.04 -2.30 14.35
N TRP A 123 6.89 -1.98 13.06
CA TRP A 123 7.81 -1.07 12.36
C TRP A 123 7.51 0.41 12.62
N GLN A 124 6.23 0.82 12.59
CA GLN A 124 5.84 2.24 12.66
C GLN A 124 5.10 2.62 13.94
N GLY A 125 4.77 1.66 14.81
CA GLY A 125 3.94 1.91 15.98
C GLY A 125 2.51 2.33 15.65
N ILE A 126 2.00 1.96 14.46
CA ILE A 126 0.67 2.35 13.98
C ILE A 126 -0.28 1.17 14.13
N ASP A 127 -1.40 1.40 14.81
CA ASP A 127 -2.52 0.46 14.85
C ASP A 127 -3.41 0.64 13.61
N LEU A 128 -3.45 -0.38 12.74
CA LEU A 128 -4.30 -0.40 11.54
C LEU A 128 -5.68 -1.03 11.80
N ALA A 129 -5.97 -1.54 13.00
CA ALA A 129 -7.28 -2.11 13.33
C ALA A 129 -8.46 -1.18 13.00
N PRO A 130 -8.38 0.16 13.24
CA PRO A 130 -9.45 1.08 12.85
C PRO A 130 -9.74 1.11 11.35
N LEU A 131 -8.77 0.79 10.49
CA LEU A 131 -9.00 0.73 9.04
C LEU A 131 -9.73 -0.55 8.64
N VAL A 132 -9.36 -1.67 9.26
CA VAL A 132 -9.90 -3.00 8.94
C VAL A 132 -11.32 -3.19 9.50
N LEU A 133 -11.62 -2.63 10.67
CA LEU A 133 -12.92 -2.79 11.32
C LEU A 133 -14.05 -1.98 10.68
N VAL A 134 -13.73 -0.90 9.95
CA VAL A 134 -14.74 -0.04 9.30
C VAL A 134 -15.34 -0.69 8.03
N GLY A 135 -14.74 -1.77 7.54
CA GLY A 135 -15.24 -2.58 6.42
C GLY A 135 -16.36 -3.57 6.74
N VAL A 136 -16.80 -3.66 8.01
CA VAL A 136 -17.73 -4.69 8.50
C VAL A 136 -19.12 -4.11 8.85
N VAL A 137 -19.52 -2.99 8.25
CA VAL A 137 -20.86 -2.39 8.45
C VAL A 137 -21.68 -2.42 7.17
#